data_AF-A0A8T1P9X2-F1
#
_entry.id   AF-A0A8T1P9X2-F1
#
_cell.length_a   1.000
_cell.length_b   1.000
_cell.length_c   1.000
_cell.angle_alpha   90.00
_cell.angle_beta   90.00
_cell.angle_gamma   90.00
#
_symmetry.space_group_name_H-M   'P 1'
#
loop_
_entity.id
_entity.type
_entity.pdbx_description
1 polymer ?
#
loop_
_entity_poly.entity_id
_entity_poly.type
_entity_poly.pdbx_seq_one_letter_code
_entity_poly.pdbx_strand_id
1 'polypeptide(L)'
;MEEHVEMVGRAFVDHYYHLFDKDRAALSSLYQQTSMLTFEGQKIVGVEEISSKLNQLPFDQCQHEVSTIDSQPSSCTGGIMVFVSGSLQLPGEEHHLRFSQMFHLIPTPQGSFYVQNDIFRLNYG
;
A
#
# COMPACT_ATOMS: atom_id res chain seq x y z
N MET A 1 3.04 19.93 -11.62
CA MET A 1 3.95 18.80 -11.33
C MET A 1 3.60 18.19 -9.98
N GLU A 2 3.52 19.02 -8.93
CA GLU A 2 3.01 18.63 -7.60
C GLU A 2 1.58 18.07 -7.63
N GLU A 3 0.65 18.79 -8.30
CA GLU A 3 -0.75 18.34 -8.48
C GLU A 3 -0.89 16.98 -9.20
N HIS A 4 0.04 16.66 -10.11
CA HIS A 4 0.01 15.36 -10.79
C HIS A 4 0.45 14.22 -9.86
N VAL A 5 1.44 14.47 -9.02
CA VAL A 5 1.94 13.50 -8.03
C VAL A 5 0.86 13.17 -7.00
N GLU A 6 0.15 14.18 -6.52
CA GLU A 6 -0.98 14.00 -5.61
C GLU A 6 -2.14 13.21 -6.25
N MET A 7 -2.47 13.53 -7.51
CA MET A 7 -3.51 12.82 -8.26
C MET A 7 -3.16 11.34 -8.45
N VAL A 8 -1.92 11.02 -8.83
CA VAL A 8 -1.46 9.64 -9.01
C VAL A 8 -1.41 8.92 -7.67
N GLY A 9 -0.87 9.56 -6.62
CA GLY A 9 -0.80 8.97 -5.28
C GLY A 9 -2.17 8.62 -4.73
N ARG A 10 -3.16 9.53 -4.85
CA ARG A 10 -4.55 9.27 -4.44
C ARG A 10 -5.18 8.14 -5.25
N ALA A 11 -5.07 8.17 -6.58
CA ALA A 11 -5.65 7.14 -7.44
C ALA A 11 -5.03 5.75 -7.16
N PHE A 12 -3.72 5.70 -6.91
CA PHE A 12 -3.03 4.47 -6.50
C PHE A 12 -3.55 3.96 -5.15
N VAL A 13 -3.65 4.83 -4.15
CA VAL A 13 -4.13 4.46 -2.80
C VAL A 13 -5.56 3.92 -2.84
N ASP A 14 -6.45 4.60 -3.56
CA ASP A 14 -7.84 4.15 -3.73
C ASP A 14 -7.89 2.77 -4.40
N HIS A 15 -7.08 2.56 -5.44
CA HIS A 15 -7.00 1.28 -6.14
C HIS A 15 -6.41 0.17 -5.27
N TYR A 16 -5.30 0.44 -4.57
CA TYR A 16 -4.61 -0.51 -3.71
C TYR A 16 -5.53 -1.03 -2.62
N TYR A 17 -6.18 -0.14 -1.85
CA TYR A 17 -7.06 -0.56 -0.77
C TYR A 17 -8.37 -1.17 -1.28
N HIS A 18 -8.89 -0.73 -2.43
CA HIS A 18 -10.01 -1.41 -3.06
C HIS A 18 -9.68 -2.87 -3.38
N LEU A 19 -8.52 -3.14 -3.97
CA LEU A 19 -8.07 -4.51 -4.21
C LEU A 19 -7.83 -5.26 -2.90
N PHE A 20 -7.19 -4.63 -1.92
CA PHE A 20 -6.96 -5.27 -0.62
C PHE A 20 -8.25 -5.76 0.04
N ASP A 21 -9.30 -4.93 -0.01
CA ASP A 21 -10.59 -5.18 0.64
C ASP A 21 -11.50 -6.13 -0.16
N LYS A 22 -11.32 -6.25 -1.49
CA LYS A 22 -12.23 -6.99 -2.38
C LYS A 22 -11.61 -8.16 -3.12
N ASP A 23 -10.34 -8.07 -3.47
CA ASP A 23 -9.59 -9.09 -4.23
C ASP A 23 -8.10 -9.02 -3.89
N ARG A 24 -7.75 -9.49 -2.69
CA ARG A 24 -6.38 -9.41 -2.17
C ARG A 24 -5.36 -10.13 -3.05
N ALA A 25 -5.79 -11.19 -3.75
CA ALA A 25 -4.92 -11.93 -4.66
C ALA A 25 -4.42 -11.06 -5.83
N ALA A 26 -5.24 -10.10 -6.29
CA ALA A 26 -4.89 -9.18 -7.37
C ALA A 26 -3.78 -8.18 -6.98
N LEU A 27 -3.50 -7.95 -5.69
CA LEU A 27 -2.42 -7.06 -5.24
C LEU A 27 -1.05 -7.50 -5.76
N SER A 28 -0.85 -8.79 -6.01
CA SER A 28 0.39 -9.31 -6.59
C SER A 28 0.78 -8.60 -7.89
N SER A 29 -0.19 -8.14 -8.68
CA SER A 29 0.05 -7.40 -9.94
C SER A 29 0.70 -6.03 -9.74
N LEU A 30 0.66 -5.47 -8.53
CA LEU A 30 1.25 -4.17 -8.20
C LEU A 30 2.72 -4.28 -7.75
N TYR A 31 3.23 -5.50 -7.54
CA TYR A 31 4.59 -5.75 -7.07
C TYR A 31 5.43 -6.46 -8.14
N GLN A 32 6.75 -6.41 -7.98
CA GLN A 32 7.74 -7.08 -8.82
C GLN A 32 8.72 -7.90 -7.96
N GLN A 33 9.63 -8.62 -8.62
CA GLN A 33 10.64 -9.45 -7.94
C GLN A 33 11.57 -8.65 -7.02
N THR A 34 11.80 -7.37 -7.32
CA THR A 34 12.63 -6.48 -6.52
C THR A 34 11.86 -5.74 -5.42
N SER A 35 10.54 -5.87 -5.38
CA SER A 35 9.70 -5.17 -4.40
C SER A 35 9.98 -5.65 -2.98
N MET A 36 9.80 -4.76 -2.01
CA MET A 36 9.96 -5.06 -0.60
C MET A 36 8.74 -4.61 0.19
N LEU A 37 8.25 -5.47 1.07
CA LEU A 37 7.24 -5.16 2.07
C LEU A 37 7.89 -5.24 3.46
N THR A 38 7.66 -4.24 4.30
CA THR A 38 7.91 -4.32 5.73
C THR A 38 6.58 -4.23 6.46
N PHE A 39 6.08 -5.36 6.95
CA PHE A 39 4.79 -5.45 7.64
C PHE A 39 5.03 -5.66 9.13
N GLU A 40 4.65 -4.71 9.98
CA GLU A 40 4.87 -4.78 11.43
C GLU A 40 6.35 -5.00 11.84
N GLY A 41 7.29 -4.57 10.99
CA GLY A 41 8.73 -4.75 11.19
C GLY A 41 9.32 -6.03 10.56
N GLN A 42 8.49 -6.94 10.06
CA GLN A 42 8.95 -8.10 9.29
C GLN A 42 9.23 -7.69 7.83
N LYS A 43 10.48 -7.80 7.40
CA LYS A 43 10.88 -7.53 6.01
C LYS A 43 10.65 -8.76 5.13
N ILE A 44 10.04 -8.54 3.97
CA ILE A 44 9.69 -9.53 2.94
C ILE A 44 10.12 -8.95 1.59
N VAL A 45 10.63 -9.81 0.71
CA VAL A 45 11.18 -9.40 -0.59
C VAL A 45 10.63 -10.29 -1.69
N GLY A 46 10.22 -9.68 -2.79
CA GLY A 46 9.71 -10.37 -3.97
C GLY A 46 8.20 -10.58 -3.96
N VAL A 47 7.60 -10.49 -5.15
CA VAL A 47 6.15 -10.54 -5.37
C VAL A 47 5.49 -11.83 -4.82
N GLU A 48 6.16 -12.98 -4.93
CA GLU A 48 5.63 -14.25 -4.45
C GLU A 48 5.47 -14.26 -2.93
N GLU A 49 6.52 -13.88 -2.21
CA GLU A 49 6.52 -13.82 -0.74
C GLU A 49 5.61 -12.71 -0.21
N ILE A 50 5.55 -11.56 -0.89
CA ILE A 50 4.63 -10.47 -0.56
C ILE A 50 3.18 -10.94 -0.71
N SER A 51 2.83 -11.55 -1.84
CA SER A 51 1.49 -12.08 -2.09
C SER A 51 1.10 -13.14 -1.05
N SER A 52 2.02 -14.06 -0.75
CA SER A 52 1.83 -15.06 0.30
C SER A 52 1.54 -14.41 1.66
N LYS A 53 2.35 -13.42 2.07
CA LYS A 53 2.13 -12.70 3.34
C LYS A 53 0.77 -12.03 3.39
N LEU A 54 0.41 -11.26 2.36
CA LEU A 54 -0.83 -10.49 2.33
C LEU A 54 -2.05 -11.43 2.41
N ASN A 55 -2.03 -12.53 1.67
CA ASN A 55 -3.11 -13.53 1.69
C ASN A 55 -3.21 -14.31 3.02
N GLN A 56 -2.14 -14.38 3.82
CA GLN A 56 -2.14 -15.04 5.12
C GLN A 56 -2.52 -14.12 6.29
N LEU A 57 -2.76 -12.82 6.04
CA LEU A 57 -3.16 -11.92 7.11
C LEU A 57 -4.53 -12.34 7.68
N PRO A 58 -4.71 -12.35 9.01
CA PRO A 58 -5.89 -12.90 9.69
C PRO A 58 -7.14 -12.02 9.56
N PHE A 59 -7.23 -11.19 8.52
CA PHE A 59 -8.22 -10.14 8.33
C PHE A 59 -8.98 -10.33 7.01
N ASP A 60 -9.57 -11.49 6.77
CA ASP A 60 -10.19 -11.84 5.47
C ASP A 60 -11.23 -10.82 4.97
N GLN A 61 -11.85 -10.06 5.86
CA GLN A 61 -12.84 -9.03 5.54
C GLN A 61 -12.54 -7.70 6.24
N CYS A 62 -11.30 -7.21 6.19
CA CYS A 62 -11.03 -5.84 6.63
C CYS A 62 -11.55 -4.81 5.62
N GLN A 63 -11.83 -3.61 6.12
CA GLN A 63 -12.09 -2.44 5.31
C GLN A 63 -11.11 -1.33 5.70
N HIS A 64 -10.44 -0.76 4.70
CA HIS A 64 -9.57 0.40 4.92
C HIS A 64 -10.37 1.70 4.83
N GLU A 65 -10.14 2.56 5.82
CA GLU A 65 -10.64 3.93 5.85
C GLU A 65 -9.45 4.88 5.84
N VAL A 66 -9.24 5.54 4.71
CA VAL A 66 -8.10 6.46 4.53
C VAL A 66 -8.44 7.83 5.12
N SER A 67 -7.59 8.32 6.01
CA SER A 67 -7.72 9.63 6.65
C SER A 67 -6.92 10.69 5.90
N THR A 68 -5.64 10.43 5.61
CA THR A 68 -4.77 11.35 4.89
C THR A 68 -3.94 10.62 3.84
N ILE A 69 -3.62 11.34 2.76
CA ILE A 69 -2.71 10.90 1.72
C ILE A 69 -1.81 12.10 1.42
N ASP A 70 -0.52 11.93 1.62
CA ASP A 70 0.50 12.91 1.30
C ASP A 70 1.44 12.30 0.25
N SER A 71 1.74 13.03 -0.82
CA SER A 71 2.55 12.51 -1.92
C SER A 71 3.66 13.48 -2.30
N GLN A 72 4.85 12.94 -2.57
CA GLN A 72 6.03 13.71 -2.97
C GLN A 72 6.76 13.02 -4.12
N PRO A 73 7.39 13.75 -5.05
CA PRO A 73 8.29 13.14 -6.01
C PRO A 73 9.46 12.48 -5.29
N SER A 74 9.87 11.28 -5.75
CA SER A 74 11.07 10.62 -5.26
C SER A 74 12.30 11.04 -6.06
N SER A 75 13.50 10.67 -5.59
CA SER A 75 14.74 10.93 -6.32
C SER A 75 14.91 10.11 -7.59
N CYS A 76 14.10 9.05 -7.77
CA CYS A 76 14.04 8.29 -9.01
C CYS A 76 13.20 9.06 -10.04
N THR A 77 13.64 9.08 -11.30
CA THR A 77 12.92 9.77 -12.38
C THR A 77 11.48 9.27 -12.50
N GLY A 78 10.52 10.15 -12.18
CA GLY A 78 9.09 9.85 -12.21
C GLY A 78 8.59 8.98 -11.05
N GLY A 79 9.44 8.66 -10.08
CA GLY A 79 9.04 7.95 -8.86
C GLY A 79 8.27 8.85 -7.90
N ILE A 80 7.40 8.23 -7.09
CA ILE A 80 6.53 8.93 -6.14
C ILE A 80 6.61 8.25 -4.77
N MET A 81 6.82 9.03 -3.73
CA MET A 81 6.63 8.63 -2.35
C MET A 81 5.21 8.99 -1.93
N VAL A 82 4.48 8.01 -1.40
CA VAL A 82 3.12 8.19 -0.88
C VAL A 82 3.11 7.80 0.59
N PHE A 83 2.61 8.67 1.45
CA PHE A 83 2.37 8.39 2.86
C PHE A 83 0.87 8.41 3.11
N VAL A 84 0.39 7.37 3.80
CA VAL A 84 -1.02 7.16 4.13
C VAL A 84 -1.15 7.05 5.63
N SER A 85 -2.14 7.75 6.18
CA SER A 85 -2.67 7.44 7.50
C SER A 85 -4.14 7.06 7.38
N GLY A 86 -4.59 6.14 8.23
CA GLY A 86 -5.96 5.65 8.17
C GLY A 86 -6.29 4.71 9.31
N SER A 87 -7.40 4.02 9.16
CA SER A 87 -7.81 2.93 10.03
C SER A 87 -8.30 1.71 9.27
N LEU A 88 -8.13 0.57 9.90
CA LEU A 88 -8.62 -0.73 9.50
C LEU A 88 -9.83 -1.06 10.37
N GLN A 89 -10.98 -1.25 9.73
CA GLN A 89 -12.17 -1.77 10.35
C GLN A 89 -12.21 -3.29 10.16
N LEU A 90 -12.39 -4.04 11.24
CA LEU A 90 -12.52 -5.49 11.23
C LEU A 90 -13.97 -5.90 11.53
N PRO A 91 -14.49 -6.97 10.91
CA PRO A 91 -15.86 -7.41 11.18
C PRO A 91 -16.00 -7.83 12.65
N GLY A 92 -17.02 -7.29 13.33
CA GLY A 92 -17.32 -7.63 14.72
C GLY A 92 -16.49 -6.87 15.77
N GLU A 93 -15.53 -6.04 15.35
CA GLU A 93 -14.77 -5.17 16.25
C GLU A 93 -15.38 -3.76 16.25
N GLU A 94 -15.67 -3.18 17.42
CA GLU A 94 -16.12 -1.78 17.52
C GLU A 94 -14.97 -0.78 17.33
N HIS A 95 -13.72 -1.23 17.56
CA HIS A 95 -12.56 -0.36 17.55
C HIS A 95 -11.80 -0.43 16.22
N HIS A 96 -11.68 0.73 15.58
CA HIS A 96 -10.90 0.92 14.37
C HIS A 96 -9.40 0.86 14.71
N LEU A 97 -8.66 -0.03 14.05
CA LEU A 97 -7.21 -0.13 14.21
C LEU A 97 -6.51 0.93 13.36
N ARG A 98 -5.88 1.91 13.99
CA ARG A 98 -5.15 2.95 13.25
C ARG A 98 -3.90 2.36 12.59
N PHE A 99 -3.58 2.82 11.40
CA PHE A 99 -2.37 2.42 10.69
C PHE A 99 -1.69 3.61 10.01
N SER A 100 -0.41 3.42 9.72
CA SER A 100 0.36 4.25 8.81
C SER A 100 1.01 3.35 7.76
N GLN A 101 0.97 3.76 6.50
CA GLN A 101 1.59 3.02 5.40
C GLN A 101 2.35 3.97 4.49
N MET A 102 3.49 3.52 3.97
CA MET A 102 4.27 4.25 2.98
C MET A 102 4.50 3.39 1.75
N PHE A 103 4.31 3.99 0.57
CA PHE A 103 4.60 3.39 -0.72
C PHE A 103 5.65 4.21 -1.46
N HIS A 104 6.60 3.52 -2.07
CA HIS A 104 7.47 4.09 -3.10
C HIS A 104 7.07 3.51 -4.45
N LEU A 105 6.40 4.32 -5.25
CA LEU A 105 5.92 3.97 -6.58
C LEU A 105 7.00 4.29 -7.62
N ILE A 106 7.24 3.35 -8.52
CA ILE A 106 8.18 3.51 -9.63
C ILE A 106 7.42 3.35 -10.95
N PRO A 107 7.61 4.27 -11.91
CA PRO A 107 6.95 4.18 -13.20
C PRO A 107 7.45 2.97 -13.99
N THR A 108 6.54 2.29 -14.68
CA THR A 108 6.87 1.24 -15.64
C THR A 108 7.03 1.83 -17.04
N PRO A 109 7.76 1.16 -17.95
CA PRO A 109 7.87 1.58 -19.35
C PRO A 109 6.52 1.70 -20.07
N GLN A 110 5.49 1.02 -19.58
CA GLN A 110 4.13 1.03 -20.11
C GLN A 110 3.29 2.23 -19.63
N GLY A 111 3.86 3.12 -18.79
CA GLY A 111 3.17 4.28 -18.25
C GLY A 111 2.29 3.99 -17.03
N SER A 112 2.46 2.83 -16.39
CA SER A 112 1.84 2.49 -15.11
C SER A 112 2.84 2.66 -13.96
N PHE A 113 2.48 2.24 -12.75
CA PHE A 113 3.35 2.23 -11.57
C PHE A 113 3.39 0.85 -10.93
N TYR A 114 4.52 0.50 -10.32
CA TYR A 114 4.63 -0.64 -9.41
C TYR A 114 5.18 -0.18 -8.05
N VAL A 115 4.90 -0.97 -7.02
CA VAL A 115 5.35 -0.69 -5.65
C VAL A 115 6.75 -1.26 -5.43
N GLN A 116 7.75 -0.40 -5.31
CA GLN A 116 9.13 -0.80 -5.04
C GLN A 116 9.39 -0.98 -3.53
N ASN A 117 8.82 -0.11 -2.70
CA ASN A 117 8.86 -0.24 -1.24
C ASN A 117 7.47 -0.05 -0.68
N ASP A 118 7.10 -0.91 0.27
CA ASP A 118 5.87 -0.87 1.04
C ASP A 118 6.23 -1.04 2.51
N ILE A 119 5.83 -0.09 3.37
CA ILE A 119 6.08 -0.16 4.80
C ILE A 119 4.76 0.09 5.52
N PHE A 120 4.30 -0.91 6.25
CA PHE A 120 3.05 -0.88 6.98
C PHE A 120 3.28 -1.03 8.48
N ARG A 121 2.60 -0.19 9.27
CA ARG A 121 2.57 -0.25 10.73
C ARG A 121 1.15 -0.01 11.26
N LEU A 122 0.72 -0.83 12.20
CA LEU A 122 -0.36 -0.50 13.11
C LEU A 122 0.14 0.50 14.16
N ASN A 123 -0.69 1.49 14.44
CA ASN A 123 -0.42 2.51 15.43
C ASN A 123 -1.12 2.11 16.73
N TYR A 124 -0.39 1.44 17.61
CA TYR A 124 -0.86 1.12 18.97
C TYR A 124 -0.80 2.40 19.81
N GLY A 125 -1.96 2.82 20.32
CA GLY A 125 -2.12 4.02 21.16
C GLY A 125 -3.09 3.75 22.29
#